data_AF-A0A091HK61-F1
#
_entry.id   AF-A0A091HK61-F1
#
_cell.length_a   1.000
_cell.length_b   1.000
_cell.length_c   1.000
_cell.angle_alpha   90.00
_cell.angle_beta   90.00
_cell.angle_gamma   90.00
#
_symmetry.space_group_name_H-M   'P 1'
#
loop_
_entity.id
_entity.type
_entity.pdbx_description
1 polymer ?
#
loop_
_entity_poly.entity_id
_entity_poly.type
_entity_poly.pdbx_seq_one_letter_code
_entity_poly.pdbx_strand_id
1 'polypeptide(L)'
;MKVFVIGLGGVTNGGKTTLAEKLKKMLPNCDTISQDDFFKPESEVETDERGFKLYDVLDALYMDEMVKSICNWIKNPTMSGVVTKPQNTRDNLKNTEEVYILIVEGFLLYNYEPLNELWNRRYFLTLPYEECKRRRSTRIYQPADTPGYFDGHVWPMYLKYKKELEENGSNVVYLDGTKSHEELLSCVYSDIIQELKNLME
;
A
#
# COMPACT_ATOMS: atom_id res chain seq x y z
N MET A 1 0.63 7.13 -23.83
CA MET A 1 0.64 6.19 -22.68
C MET A 1 1.36 6.82 -21.50
N LYS A 2 0.61 7.17 -20.45
CA LYS A 2 1.12 7.66 -19.17
C LYS A 2 0.88 6.60 -18.09
N VAL A 3 1.76 6.53 -17.09
CA VAL A 3 1.59 5.65 -15.93
C VAL A 3 1.44 6.51 -14.69
N PHE A 4 0.56 6.09 -13.77
CA PHE A 4 0.34 6.72 -12.48
C PHE A 4 0.46 5.68 -11.36
N VAL A 5 1.57 5.73 -10.63
CA VAL A 5 1.90 4.81 -9.54
C VAL A 5 1.52 5.43 -8.20
N ILE A 6 0.69 4.72 -7.46
CA ILE A 6 0.18 5.12 -6.15
C ILE A 6 0.78 4.18 -5.11
N GLY A 7 1.46 4.76 -4.12
CA GLY A 7 1.81 4.07 -2.89
C GLY A 7 0.65 4.14 -1.90
N LEU A 8 0.23 2.99 -1.37
CA LEU A 8 -0.69 2.89 -0.25
C LEU A 8 0.03 2.22 0.93
N GLY A 9 0.78 3.04 1.65
CA GLY A 9 1.53 2.67 2.85
C GLY A 9 0.68 2.69 4.11
N GLY A 10 1.27 2.25 5.22
CA GLY A 10 0.72 2.50 6.55
C GLY A 10 0.74 1.30 7.48
N VAL A 11 0.22 1.52 8.68
CA VAL A 11 0.23 0.57 9.80
C VAL A 11 -0.41 -0.78 9.43
N THR A 12 0.06 -1.85 10.07
CA THR A 12 -0.58 -3.17 10.01
C THR A 12 -2.06 -3.09 10.43
N ASN A 13 -2.91 -3.90 9.80
CA ASN A 13 -4.38 -3.89 9.97
C ASN A 13 -5.06 -2.52 9.79
N GLY A 14 -4.40 -1.57 9.10
CA GLY A 14 -4.93 -0.24 8.81
C GLY A 14 -6.02 -0.19 7.72
N GLY A 15 -6.24 -1.29 6.98
CA GLY A 15 -7.24 -1.36 5.90
C GLY A 15 -6.69 -1.11 4.48
N LYS A 16 -5.36 -1.16 4.29
CA LYS A 16 -4.66 -0.92 3.01
C LYS A 16 -5.19 -1.79 1.87
N THR A 17 -5.08 -3.10 1.98
CA THR A 17 -5.54 -4.06 0.95
C THR A 17 -7.02 -3.87 0.60
N THR A 18 -7.89 -3.66 1.61
CA THR A 18 -9.32 -3.41 1.37
C THR A 18 -9.56 -2.12 0.57
N LEU A 19 -8.82 -1.05 0.87
CA LEU A 19 -8.93 0.21 0.15
C LEU A 19 -8.38 0.08 -1.27
N ALA A 20 -7.22 -0.56 -1.46
CA ALA A 20 -6.64 -0.84 -2.78
C ALA A 20 -7.61 -1.63 -3.68
N GLU A 21 -8.21 -2.70 -3.17
CA GLU A 21 -9.16 -3.53 -3.92
C GLU A 21 -10.45 -2.78 -4.29
N LYS A 22 -10.93 -1.88 -3.43
CA LYS A 22 -12.08 -1.03 -3.74
C LYS A 22 -11.73 0.02 -4.80
N LEU A 23 -10.57 0.66 -4.70
CA LEU A 23 -10.09 1.63 -5.70
C LEU A 23 -9.89 0.96 -7.06
N LYS A 24 -9.28 -0.23 -7.10
CA LYS A 24 -9.09 -1.02 -8.33
C LYS A 24 -10.40 -1.26 -9.10
N LYS A 25 -11.51 -1.49 -8.39
CA LYS A 25 -12.83 -1.69 -9.00
C LYS A 25 -13.45 -0.42 -9.56
N MET A 26 -13.02 0.75 -9.07
CA MET A 26 -13.59 2.05 -9.46
C MET A 26 -12.74 2.76 -10.52
N LEU A 27 -11.43 2.52 -10.54
CA LEU A 27 -10.48 3.18 -11.42
C LEU A 27 -10.28 2.36 -12.72
N PRO A 28 -10.27 3.01 -13.90
CA PRO A 28 -9.97 2.32 -15.15
C PRO A 28 -8.48 1.95 -15.23
N ASN A 29 -8.15 0.88 -15.95
CA ASN A 29 -6.77 0.44 -16.19
C ASN A 29 -5.91 0.34 -14.91
N CYS A 30 -6.52 -0.12 -13.83
CA CYS A 30 -5.90 -0.15 -12.50
C CYS A 30 -5.49 -1.57 -12.11
N ASP A 31 -4.23 -1.74 -11.78
CA ASP A 31 -3.69 -2.96 -11.19
C ASP A 31 -3.21 -2.74 -9.75
N THR A 32 -2.99 -3.84 -9.04
CA THR A 32 -2.55 -3.87 -7.64
C THR A 32 -1.34 -4.79 -7.48
N ILE A 33 -0.34 -4.35 -6.71
CA ILE A 33 0.77 -5.19 -6.22
C ILE A 33 0.78 -5.10 -4.70
N SER A 34 0.73 -6.24 -4.01
CA SER A 34 0.80 -6.31 -2.55
C SER A 34 2.22 -6.62 -2.09
N GLN A 35 2.74 -5.85 -1.13
CA GLN A 35 4.02 -6.12 -0.49
C GLN A 35 4.01 -7.47 0.26
N ASP A 36 2.85 -7.91 0.76
CA ASP A 36 2.71 -9.16 1.51
C ASP A 36 3.03 -10.39 0.62
N ASP A 37 2.94 -10.27 -0.72
CA ASP A 37 3.30 -11.35 -1.66
C ASP A 37 4.82 -11.57 -1.78
N PHE A 38 5.63 -10.66 -1.23
CA PHE A 38 7.10 -10.69 -1.31
C PHE A 38 7.77 -11.10 -0.01
N PHE A 39 7.03 -11.63 0.97
CA PHE A 39 7.64 -12.20 2.17
C PHE A 39 8.56 -13.38 1.84
N LYS A 40 9.71 -13.41 2.51
CA LYS A 40 10.60 -14.58 2.50
C LYS A 40 9.94 -15.77 3.19
N PRO A 41 10.29 -17.01 2.83
CA PRO A 41 9.85 -18.19 3.57
C PRO A 41 10.33 -18.09 5.03
N GLU A 42 9.55 -18.67 5.96
CA GLU A 42 9.83 -18.60 7.41
C GLU A 42 11.26 -19.07 7.78
N SER A 43 11.83 -20.00 7.02
CA SER A 43 13.20 -20.50 7.20
C SER A 43 14.29 -19.45 6.98
N GLU A 44 14.00 -18.40 6.20
CA GLU A 44 14.92 -17.30 5.93
C GLU A 44 14.68 -16.08 6.83
N VAL A 45 13.57 -16.06 7.58
CA VAL A 45 13.25 -14.95 8.49
C VAL A 45 13.96 -15.19 9.83
N GLU A 46 14.85 -14.27 10.17
CA GLU A 46 15.60 -14.29 11.42
C GLU A 46 14.69 -14.20 12.65
N THR A 47 15.21 -14.64 13.79
CA THR A 47 14.53 -14.62 15.08
C THR A 47 15.44 -13.95 16.10
N ASP A 48 14.90 -12.99 16.87
CA ASP A 48 15.67 -12.31 17.90
C ASP A 48 15.88 -13.17 19.17
N GLU A 49 16.65 -12.64 20.12
CA GLU A 49 16.92 -13.28 21.41
C GLU A 49 15.67 -13.53 22.28
N ARG A 50 14.55 -12.85 21.98
CA ARG A 50 13.26 -13.00 22.66
C ARG A 50 12.39 -14.07 22.00
N GLY A 51 12.83 -14.62 20.87
CA GLY A 51 12.08 -15.61 20.09
C GLY A 51 11.10 -14.99 19.10
N PHE A 52 11.17 -13.68 18.83
CA PHE A 52 10.31 -13.02 17.84
C PHE A 52 10.89 -13.14 16.44
N LYS A 53 10.09 -13.65 15.50
CA LYS A 53 10.41 -13.63 14.07
C LYS A 53 10.43 -12.19 13.57
N LEU A 54 11.46 -11.79 12.84
CA LEU A 54 11.61 -10.41 12.41
C LEU A 54 10.83 -10.09 11.13
N TYR A 55 9.49 -10.23 11.12
CA TYR A 55 8.71 -9.98 9.90
C TYR A 55 8.58 -8.50 9.55
N ASP A 56 8.48 -7.62 10.55
CA ASP A 56 8.26 -6.20 10.34
C ASP A 56 9.55 -5.39 9.99
N VAL A 57 10.50 -5.98 9.25
CA VAL A 57 11.70 -5.34 8.69
C VAL A 57 11.85 -5.62 7.18
N LEU A 58 12.56 -4.75 6.45
CA LEU A 58 12.82 -4.94 5.02
C LEU A 58 13.54 -6.26 4.70
N ASP A 59 14.40 -6.74 5.60
CA ASP A 59 15.15 -7.99 5.42
C ASP A 59 14.25 -9.24 5.39
N ALA A 60 13.00 -9.16 5.85
CA ALA A 60 12.03 -10.26 5.75
C ALA A 60 11.34 -10.33 4.38
N LEU A 61 11.65 -9.41 3.46
CA LEU A 61 11.00 -9.28 2.17
C LEU A 61 12.02 -9.40 1.02
N TYR A 62 11.60 -9.98 -0.11
CA TYR A 62 12.34 -9.91 -1.37
C TYR A 62 12.07 -8.57 -2.07
N MET A 63 12.50 -7.46 -1.45
CA MET A 63 12.22 -6.10 -1.94
C MET A 63 12.78 -5.81 -3.34
N ASP A 64 13.92 -6.40 -3.70
CA ASP A 64 14.47 -6.29 -5.06
C ASP A 64 13.53 -6.91 -6.10
N GLU A 65 12.89 -8.05 -5.79
CA GLU A 65 11.90 -8.70 -6.67
C GLU A 65 10.62 -7.90 -6.76
N MET A 66 10.23 -7.23 -5.68
CA MET A 66 9.11 -6.28 -5.69
C MET A 66 9.38 -5.09 -6.61
N VAL A 67 10.57 -4.48 -6.53
CA VAL A 67 10.99 -3.39 -7.44
C VAL A 67 11.00 -3.85 -8.88
N LYS A 68 11.56 -5.04 -9.17
CA LYS A 68 11.55 -5.62 -10.51
C LYS A 68 10.11 -5.79 -11.02
N SER A 69 9.20 -6.28 -10.18
CA SER A 69 7.79 -6.47 -10.54
C SER A 69 7.10 -5.14 -10.88
N ILE A 70 7.30 -4.11 -10.06
CA ILE A 70 6.77 -2.76 -10.30
C ILE A 70 7.36 -2.17 -11.58
N CYS A 71 8.68 -2.23 -11.75
CA CYS A 71 9.36 -1.72 -12.95
C CYS A 71 8.90 -2.44 -14.23
N ASN A 72 8.70 -3.76 -14.17
CA ASN A 72 8.20 -4.53 -15.30
C ASN A 72 6.77 -4.11 -15.68
N TRP A 73 5.91 -3.88 -14.69
CA TRP A 73 4.57 -3.38 -14.92
C TRP A 73 4.59 -1.96 -15.50
N ILE A 74 5.43 -1.05 -14.99
CA ILE A 74 5.56 0.32 -15.52
C ILE A 74 6.00 0.30 -17.00
N LYS A 75 6.93 -0.59 -17.37
CA LYS A 75 7.42 -0.72 -18.75
C LYS A 75 6.38 -1.31 -19.70
N ASN A 76 5.57 -2.25 -19.22
CA ASN A 76 4.58 -2.98 -20.02
C ASN A 76 3.26 -3.09 -19.26
N PRO A 77 2.53 -1.98 -19.06
CA PRO A 77 1.29 -2.02 -18.29
C PRO A 77 0.28 -2.90 -19.02
N THR A 78 -0.22 -3.92 -18.33
CA THR A 78 -1.15 -4.89 -18.91
C THR A 78 -2.57 -4.32 -18.99
N MET A 79 -3.24 -4.47 -20.14
CA MET A 79 -4.68 -4.20 -20.30
C MET A 79 -5.54 -5.31 -19.66
N SER A 80 -5.23 -5.72 -18.43
CA SER A 80 -5.93 -6.80 -17.74
C SER A 80 -7.22 -6.31 -17.09
N GLY A 81 -8.28 -6.10 -17.88
CA GLY A 81 -9.62 -5.87 -17.29
C GLY A 81 -10.66 -5.26 -18.20
N VAL A 82 -11.31 -6.11 -19.00
CA VAL A 82 -12.67 -6.00 -19.56
C VAL A 82 -13.23 -4.58 -19.79
N VAL A 83 -13.32 -4.21 -21.06
CA VAL A 83 -14.24 -3.16 -21.55
C VAL A 83 -15.69 -3.62 -21.29
N THR A 84 -16.20 -3.44 -20.08
CA THR A 84 -17.63 -3.26 -19.86
C THR A 84 -17.83 -1.78 -19.67
N LYS A 85 -18.10 -1.06 -20.77
CA LYS A 85 -18.62 0.30 -20.72
C LYS A 85 -19.83 0.29 -19.76
N PRO A 86 -19.80 1.01 -18.63
CA PRO A 86 -21.03 1.29 -17.91
C PRO A 86 -21.86 2.18 -18.82
N GLN A 87 -22.95 1.63 -19.36
CA GLN A 87 -24.02 2.50 -19.84
C GLN A 87 -24.55 3.22 -18.59
N ASN A 88 -24.35 4.55 -18.55
CA ASN A 88 -25.02 5.53 -17.68
C ASN A 88 -24.23 6.17 -16.51
N THR A 89 -22.99 6.61 -16.74
CA THR A 89 -22.47 7.83 -16.07
C THR A 89 -21.78 8.73 -17.10
N ARG A 90 -22.51 9.75 -17.57
CA ARG A 90 -22.07 10.68 -18.61
C ARG A 90 -21.03 11.68 -18.05
N ASP A 91 -19.90 11.74 -18.77
CA ASP A 91 -19.15 12.94 -19.19
C ASP A 91 -17.93 13.52 -18.43
N ASN A 92 -17.35 12.87 -17.41
CA ASN A 92 -16.09 13.39 -16.81
C ASN A 92 -14.81 12.57 -17.04
N LEU A 93 -14.87 11.41 -17.69
CA LEU A 93 -13.71 10.48 -17.80
C LEU A 93 -13.34 10.07 -19.24
N LYS A 94 -13.80 10.80 -20.26
CA LYS A 94 -13.46 10.46 -21.67
C LYS A 94 -12.00 10.75 -22.07
N ASN A 95 -11.24 11.49 -21.25
CA ASN A 95 -9.84 11.81 -21.53
C ASN A 95 -8.82 10.90 -20.81
N THR A 96 -9.26 9.95 -19.97
CA THR A 96 -8.34 9.06 -19.23
C THR A 96 -7.92 7.81 -20.01
N GLU A 97 -8.30 7.67 -21.29
CA GLU A 97 -8.05 6.46 -22.08
C GLU A 97 -6.56 6.14 -22.32
N GLU A 98 -5.63 6.98 -21.86
CA GLU A 98 -4.18 6.77 -21.98
C GLU A 98 -3.40 6.64 -20.66
N VAL A 99 -4.05 6.68 -19.49
CA VAL A 99 -3.36 6.52 -18.20
C VAL A 99 -3.57 5.11 -17.65
N TYR A 100 -2.49 4.44 -17.28
CA TYR A 100 -2.48 3.17 -16.57
C TYR A 100 -2.14 3.41 -15.10
N ILE A 101 -2.91 2.84 -14.19
CA ILE A 101 -2.79 3.08 -12.76
C ILE A 101 -2.24 1.82 -12.08
N LEU A 102 -1.22 1.98 -11.25
CA LEU A 102 -0.73 0.91 -10.38
C LEU A 102 -0.86 1.34 -8.94
N ILE A 103 -1.58 0.58 -8.14
CA ILE A 103 -1.60 0.72 -6.69
C ILE A 103 -0.64 -0.30 -6.11
N VAL A 104 0.41 0.17 -5.43
CA VAL A 104 1.31 -0.67 -4.64
C VAL A 104 0.95 -0.48 -3.18
N GLU A 105 0.51 -1.54 -2.50
CA GLU A 105 0.07 -1.47 -1.12
C GLU A 105 0.96 -2.32 -0.21
N GLY A 106 1.30 -1.80 0.97
CA GLY A 106 2.29 -2.43 1.85
C GLY A 106 2.53 -1.65 3.13
N PHE A 107 3.21 -2.26 4.10
CA PHE A 107 3.46 -1.65 5.41
C PHE A 107 4.87 -1.06 5.56
N LEU A 108 5.80 -1.34 4.65
CA LEU A 108 7.19 -0.84 4.61
C LEU A 108 7.57 -0.35 3.20
N LEU A 109 6.74 0.48 2.59
CA LEU A 109 6.98 0.94 1.21
C LEU A 109 7.98 2.12 1.13
N TYR A 110 7.92 3.04 2.09
CA TYR A 110 8.54 4.37 1.94
C TYR A 110 9.91 4.53 2.60
N ASN A 111 10.42 3.49 3.26
CA ASN A 111 11.78 3.46 3.81
C ASN A 111 12.71 2.57 2.98
N TYR A 112 12.30 2.19 1.78
CA TYR A 112 13.12 1.45 0.84
C TYR A 112 13.45 2.33 -0.37
N GLU A 113 14.69 2.82 -0.41
CA GLU A 113 15.17 3.85 -1.34
C GLU A 113 14.83 3.57 -2.81
N PRO A 114 15.00 2.35 -3.37
CA PRO A 114 14.71 2.08 -4.78
C PRO A 114 13.26 2.35 -5.20
N LEU A 115 12.30 2.40 -4.27
CA LEU A 115 10.91 2.72 -4.56
C LEU A 115 10.62 4.21 -4.57
N ASN A 116 11.46 5.05 -3.93
CA ASN A 116 11.13 6.44 -3.64
C ASN A 116 10.87 7.28 -4.90
N GLU A 117 11.56 7.00 -6.00
CA GLU A 117 11.41 7.73 -7.26
C GLU A 117 10.22 7.25 -8.11
N LEU A 118 9.58 6.14 -7.74
CA LEU A 118 8.51 5.53 -8.54
C LEU A 118 7.14 6.15 -8.25
N TRP A 119 6.96 6.84 -7.12
CA TRP A 119 5.66 7.28 -6.64
C TRP A 119 5.18 8.58 -7.28
N ASN A 120 4.00 8.57 -7.89
CA ASN A 120 3.30 9.81 -8.26
C ASN A 120 2.46 10.34 -7.09
N ARG A 121 1.88 9.45 -6.28
CA ARG A 121 1.11 9.81 -5.08
C ARG A 121 1.37 8.81 -3.96
N ARG A 122 1.46 9.29 -2.72
CA ARG A 122 1.71 8.46 -1.54
C ARG A 122 0.65 8.70 -0.48
N TYR A 123 -0.02 7.65 -0.06
CA TYR A 123 -0.94 7.65 1.08
C TYR A 123 -0.37 6.84 2.23
N PHE A 124 -0.71 7.19 3.47
CA PHE A 124 -0.28 6.46 4.64
C PHE A 124 -1.40 6.32 5.67
N LEU A 125 -1.90 5.09 5.84
CA LEU A 125 -2.91 4.78 6.84
C LEU A 125 -2.30 4.71 8.25
N THR A 126 -2.87 5.47 9.17
CA THR A 126 -2.48 5.51 10.59
C THR A 126 -3.60 4.95 11.46
N LEU A 127 -3.22 4.34 12.59
CA LEU A 127 -4.13 3.95 13.66
C LEU A 127 -3.48 4.29 15.00
N PRO A 128 -4.27 4.65 16.03
CA PRO A 128 -3.81 4.61 17.42
C PRO A 128 -3.39 3.19 17.81
N TYR A 129 -2.42 3.09 18.72
CA TYR A 129 -1.88 1.83 19.23
C TYR A 129 -2.97 0.83 19.63
N GLU A 130 -3.93 1.26 20.47
CA GLU A 130 -4.98 0.39 21.00
C GLU A 130 -5.84 -0.21 19.89
N GLU A 131 -6.24 0.61 18.91
CA GLU A 131 -7.07 0.15 17.81
C GLU A 131 -6.28 -0.78 16.87
N CYS A 132 -5.01 -0.47 16.61
CA CYS A 132 -4.13 -1.35 15.83
C CYS A 132 -3.96 -2.72 16.50
N LYS A 133 -3.67 -2.74 17.80
CA LYS A 133 -3.53 -3.96 18.61
C LYS A 133 -4.82 -4.77 18.60
N ARG A 134 -5.96 -4.11 18.82
CA ARG A 134 -7.30 -4.73 18.80
C ARG A 134 -7.63 -5.33 17.44
N ARG A 135 -7.33 -4.64 16.32
CA ARG A 135 -7.55 -5.20 14.98
C ARG A 135 -6.59 -6.35 14.67
N ARG A 136 -5.31 -6.22 15.03
CA ARG A 136 -4.30 -7.26 14.80
C ARG A 136 -4.65 -8.56 15.51
N SER A 137 -5.10 -8.50 16.77
CA SER A 137 -5.49 -9.69 17.53
C SER A 137 -6.68 -10.47 16.94
N THR A 138 -7.45 -9.87 16.02
CA THR A 138 -8.55 -10.56 15.30
C THR A 138 -8.11 -11.24 14.02
N ARG A 139 -6.89 -10.97 13.51
CA ARG A 139 -6.35 -11.58 12.29
C ARG A 139 -5.42 -12.73 12.67
N ILE A 140 -5.58 -13.87 11.99
CA ILE A 140 -4.67 -15.01 12.14
C ILE A 140 -3.60 -14.92 11.06
N TYR A 141 -2.35 -14.80 11.47
CA TYR A 141 -1.17 -14.83 10.61
C TYR A 141 -0.61 -16.26 10.50
N GLN A 142 0.20 -16.49 9.47
CA GLN A 142 0.98 -17.73 9.31
C GLN A 142 2.46 -17.37 9.13
N PRO A 143 3.34 -17.69 10.10
CA PRO A 143 3.02 -18.26 11.42
C PRO A 143 2.21 -17.30 12.29
N ALA A 144 1.52 -17.83 13.31
CA ALA A 144 0.71 -17.02 14.21
C ALA A 144 1.58 -16.12 15.09
N ASP A 145 1.09 -14.92 15.43
CA ASP A 145 1.74 -14.01 16.36
C ASP A 145 2.00 -14.71 17.71
N THR A 146 3.26 -14.71 18.19
CA THR A 146 3.62 -15.25 19.50
C THR A 146 3.16 -14.33 20.64
N PRO A 147 3.02 -14.82 21.89
CA PRO A 147 2.69 -13.95 23.03
C PRO A 147 3.64 -12.75 23.14
N GLY A 148 3.08 -11.54 23.26
CA GLY A 148 3.86 -10.30 23.35
C GLY A 148 4.42 -9.77 22.02
N TYR A 149 4.22 -10.46 20.89
CA TYR A 149 4.81 -10.08 19.60
C TYR A 149 4.41 -8.68 19.13
N PHE A 150 3.15 -8.28 19.35
CA PHE A 150 2.69 -6.95 18.97
C PHE A 150 3.47 -5.84 19.68
N ASP A 151 3.63 -5.99 21.00
CA ASP A 151 4.27 -4.98 21.86
C ASP A 151 5.79 -5.02 21.74
N GLY A 152 6.34 -6.21 21.55
CA GLY A 152 7.78 -6.46 21.52
C GLY A 152 8.44 -6.26 20.16
N HIS A 153 7.70 -6.40 19.07
CA HIS A 153 8.24 -6.32 17.70
C HIS A 153 7.43 -5.40 16.79
N VAL A 154 6.17 -5.73 16.53
CA VAL A 154 5.33 -5.07 15.52
C VAL A 154 5.23 -3.56 15.73
N TRP A 155 4.81 -3.13 16.93
CA TRP A 155 4.59 -1.73 17.22
C TRP A 155 5.90 -0.93 17.29
N PRO A 156 6.97 -1.42 17.97
CA PRO A 156 8.28 -0.79 17.89
C PRO A 156 8.79 -0.59 16.45
N MET A 157 8.63 -1.61 15.59
CA MET A 157 9.04 -1.51 14.19
C MET A 157 8.22 -0.52 13.38
N TYR A 158 6.90 -0.46 13.61
CA TYR A 158 6.05 0.59 13.02
C TYR A 158 6.47 1.99 13.48
N LEU A 159 6.76 2.20 14.76
CA LEU A 159 7.21 3.50 15.27
C LEU A 159 8.56 3.91 14.67
N LYS A 160 9.49 2.96 14.52
CA LYS A 160 10.76 3.17 13.83
C LYS A 160 10.52 3.62 12.39
N TYR A 161 9.70 2.89 11.64
CA TYR A 161 9.36 3.24 10.25
C TYR A 161 8.67 4.61 10.14
N LYS A 162 7.70 4.91 11.01
CA LYS A 162 7.01 6.20 11.01
C LYS A 162 7.98 7.35 11.27
N LYS A 163 8.91 7.17 12.20
CA LYS A 163 9.95 8.17 12.49
C LYS A 163 10.86 8.39 11.27
N GLU A 164 11.35 7.32 10.64
CA GLU A 164 12.14 7.41 9.40
C GLU A 164 11.40 8.16 8.30
N LEU A 165 10.09 7.92 8.15
CA LEU A 165 9.25 8.60 7.15
C LEU A 165 9.12 10.11 7.41
N GLU A 166 8.91 10.49 8.68
CA GLU A 166 8.80 11.88 9.12
C GLU A 166 10.12 12.63 8.94
N GLU A 167 11.26 12.00 9.26
CA GLU A 167 12.60 12.57 9.12
C GLU A 167 13.00 12.77 7.65
N ASN A 168 12.57 11.86 6.76
CA ASN A 168 12.87 11.94 5.33
C ASN A 168 12.03 12.98 4.56
N GLY A 169 11.10 13.69 5.22
CA GLY A 169 10.30 14.75 4.61
C GLY A 169 9.48 14.29 3.40
N SER A 170 9.09 13.02 3.36
CA SER A 170 8.36 12.45 2.23
C SER A 170 6.99 13.10 2.06
N ASN A 171 6.67 13.55 0.85
CA ASN A 171 5.35 14.08 0.52
C ASN A 171 4.30 12.95 0.56
N VAL A 172 3.65 12.80 1.71
CA VAL A 172 2.72 11.71 2.02
C VAL A 172 1.43 12.28 2.59
N VAL A 173 0.30 11.80 2.06
CA VAL A 173 -1.03 12.11 2.58
C VAL A 173 -1.37 11.12 3.69
N TYR A 174 -1.43 11.59 4.93
CA TYR A 174 -1.82 10.77 6.07
C TYR A 174 -3.33 10.57 6.14
N LEU A 175 -3.73 9.32 6.30
CA LEU A 175 -5.13 8.89 6.38
C LEU A 175 -5.41 8.33 7.77
N ASP A 176 -6.55 8.72 8.33
CA ASP A 176 -7.05 8.18 9.60
C ASP A 176 -7.78 6.86 9.37
N GLY A 177 -7.12 5.75 9.70
CA GLY A 177 -7.64 4.39 9.54
C GLY A 177 -8.80 4.03 10.49
N THR A 178 -9.16 4.93 11.42
CA THR A 178 -10.34 4.76 12.29
C THR A 178 -11.64 5.13 11.58
N LYS A 179 -11.56 5.90 10.49
CA LYS A 179 -12.71 6.29 9.66
C LYS A 179 -13.35 5.10 8.96
N SER A 180 -14.58 5.30 8.50
CA SER A 180 -15.29 4.27 7.75
C SER A 180 -14.59 3.97 6.41
N HIS A 181 -14.79 2.76 5.90
CA HIS A 181 -14.24 2.38 4.61
C HIS A 181 -14.77 3.26 3.46
N GLU A 182 -16.00 3.78 3.58
CA GLU A 182 -16.63 4.62 2.57
C GLU A 182 -16.04 6.03 2.57
N GLU A 183 -15.78 6.59 3.76
CA GLU A 183 -15.13 7.90 3.91
C GLU A 183 -13.70 7.86 3.37
N LEU A 184 -12.91 6.84 3.73
CA LEU A 184 -11.55 6.67 3.23
C LEU A 184 -11.54 6.49 1.72
N LEU A 185 -12.43 5.64 1.18
CA LEU A 185 -12.54 5.42 -0.26
C LEU A 185 -12.90 6.70 -1.01
N SER A 186 -13.91 7.44 -0.55
CA SER A 186 -14.36 8.69 -1.17
C SER A 186 -13.27 9.75 -1.17
N CYS A 187 -12.57 9.92 -0.04
CA CYS A 187 -11.47 10.87 0.11
C CYS A 187 -10.31 10.55 -0.83
N VAL A 188 -9.84 9.30 -0.83
CA VAL A 188 -8.70 8.88 -1.64
C VAL A 188 -9.04 8.86 -3.13
N TYR A 189 -10.25 8.39 -3.50
CA TYR A 189 -10.70 8.43 -4.88
C TYR A 189 -10.77 9.86 -5.42
N SER A 190 -11.34 10.80 -4.67
CA SER A 190 -11.45 12.20 -5.10
C SER A 190 -10.08 12.85 -5.32
N ASP A 191 -9.13 12.56 -4.44
CA ASP A 191 -7.75 13.01 -4.54
C ASP A 191 -7.05 12.42 -5.78
N ILE A 192 -7.17 11.11 -6.02
CA ILE A 192 -6.63 10.45 -7.22
C ILE A 192 -7.18 11.08 -8.49
N ILE A 193 -8.50 11.33 -8.57
CA ILE A 193 -9.10 11.95 -9.76
C ILE A 193 -8.56 13.36 -9.99
N GLN A 194 -8.29 14.13 -8.93
CA GLN A 194 -7.68 15.45 -9.07
C GLN A 194 -6.24 15.36 -9.57
N GLU A 195 -5.43 14.46 -9.02
CA GLU A 195 -4.05 14.25 -9.46
C GLU A 195 -3.98 13.75 -10.91
N LEU A 196 -4.89 12.87 -11.32
CA LEU A 196 -4.99 12.40 -12.70
C LEU A 196 -5.35 13.55 -13.67
N LYS A 197 -6.22 14.49 -13.27
CA LYS A 197 -6.50 15.69 -14.09
C LYS A 197 -5.25 16.55 -14.25
N ASN A 198 -4.55 16.82 -13.15
CA ASN A 198 -3.30 17.59 -13.17
C ASN A 198 -2.22 16.94 -14.04
N LEU A 199 -2.19 15.60 -14.13
CA LEU A 199 -1.27 14.86 -14.99
C LEU A 199 -1.62 14.96 -16.48
N MET A 200 -2.89 15.20 -16.82
CA MET A 200 -3.39 15.28 -18.19
C MET A 200 -3.34 16.68 -18.79
N GLU A 201 -3.31 17.71 -17.94
CA GLU A 201 -2.99 19.10 -18.32
C GLU A 201 -1.51 19.24 -18.73
#